data_AF-A0AAU2LT07-F1
#
_entry.id   AF-A0AAU2LT07-F1
#
_cell.length_a   1.000
_cell.length_b   1.000
_cell.length_c   1.000
_cell.angle_alpha   90.00
_cell.angle_beta   90.00
_cell.angle_gamma   90.00
#
_symmetry.space_group_name_H-M   'P 1'
#
loop_
_entity.id
_entity.type
_entity.pdbx_description
1 polymer ?
#
loop_
_entity_poly.entity_id
_entity_poly.type
_entity_poly.pdbx_seq_one_letter_code
_entity_poly.pdbx_strand_id
1 'polypeptide(L)'
;MNYTDLIEVDLGKLGTAVADWKRMSGELQRLGGEARDGLKAKADKARWEGVNAGVTRDFTGKTVKEIEDLHTEAKSIFSVLDDAHAELKNLQQQAKNLADDARKNGFNVRAGKDGTTVIVEPLLCTVKGPGQREQDLMHWYADTLADVVTHAGEVDAAAVRALRASHGGDPSNPGHATYTSLDGEMLPRAMKLAGLGEDANATQRKELRRLWESLSPESRAQLWTQHKDDLLAAGLLTPTVKRVSADKGAGPFDARSPGVGDYWKELQANGISNSGDFIGMTDAARHMDHYLNGSGRTLDLDVDRMLTDDAALRDHTGMVRAREQDEWRRQALDAFEKSGGKPVAIPVETWGEGYEHSDRNWYLAVGSAMSNTTGVVTVVPGPDGKPQVGFDYQVNIWDRYNWDPGKSTPIGPTSVTDADMARLHQTGLAKEFDMRGSSSVQHHDLSPAGGGSWPDPEDPGRDGTRKDLGRNGDAR
;
A
#
# COMPACT_ATOMS: atom_id res chain seq x y z
N MET A 1 16.01 3.10 13.01
CA MET A 1 15.37 1.91 13.59
C MET A 1 15.90 0.69 12.84
N ASN A 2 16.34 -0.36 13.55
CA ASN A 2 16.71 -1.63 12.92
C ASN A 2 15.60 -2.70 13.15
N TYR A 3 15.63 -3.82 12.42
CA TYR A 3 14.59 -4.86 12.53
C TYR A 3 14.48 -5.45 13.94
N THR A 4 15.62 -5.75 14.58
CA THR A 4 15.66 -6.30 15.93
C THR A 4 15.08 -5.31 16.94
N ASP A 5 15.44 -4.03 16.84
CA ASP A 5 14.92 -2.96 17.70
C ASP A 5 13.38 -2.93 17.62
N LEU A 6 12.81 -2.93 16.40
CA LEU A 6 11.37 -2.87 16.22
C LEU A 6 10.66 -4.09 16.84
N ILE A 7 11.20 -5.30 16.66
CA ILE A 7 10.56 -6.53 17.15
C ILE A 7 10.64 -6.63 18.67
N GLU A 8 11.76 -6.21 19.27
CA GLU A 8 12.08 -6.43 20.68
C GLU A 8 11.74 -5.25 21.58
N VAL A 9 11.54 -4.04 21.03
CA VAL A 9 11.25 -2.85 21.84
C VAL A 9 10.00 -3.05 22.70
N ASP A 10 10.17 -2.77 23.99
CA ASP A 10 9.07 -2.75 24.97
C ASP A 10 8.33 -1.41 24.89
N LEU A 11 7.30 -1.36 24.05
CA LEU A 11 6.41 -0.21 23.91
C LEU A 11 5.55 0.03 25.16
N GLY A 12 5.51 -0.88 26.14
CA GLY A 12 4.79 -0.67 27.40
C GLY A 12 5.34 0.49 28.22
N LYS A 13 6.65 0.77 28.13
CA LYS A 13 7.26 1.96 28.75
C LYS A 13 6.80 3.25 28.08
N LEU A 14 6.72 3.25 26.75
CA LEU A 14 6.17 4.39 26.00
C LEU A 14 4.69 4.60 26.36
N GLY A 15 3.89 3.54 26.44
CA GLY A 15 2.50 3.62 26.91
C GLY A 15 2.37 4.16 28.34
N THR A 16 3.34 3.87 29.23
CA THR A 16 3.38 4.47 30.57
C THR A 16 3.63 5.99 30.48
N ALA A 17 4.61 6.42 29.68
CA ALA A 17 4.89 7.84 29.48
C ALA A 17 3.68 8.58 28.87
N VAL A 18 2.96 7.97 27.92
CA VAL A 18 1.70 8.49 27.38
C VAL A 18 0.68 8.72 28.49
N ALA A 19 0.48 7.74 29.38
CA ALA A 19 -0.46 7.86 30.49
C ALA A 19 -0.08 8.97 31.48
N ASP A 20 1.22 9.15 31.75
CA ASP A 20 1.72 10.21 32.63
C ASP A 20 1.54 11.60 32.01
N TRP A 21 1.86 11.79 30.73
CA TRP A 21 1.64 13.06 30.02
C TRP A 21 0.15 13.39 29.89
N LYS A 22 -0.70 12.38 29.67
CA LYS A 22 -2.17 12.55 29.71
C LYS A 22 -2.64 13.08 31.06
N ARG A 23 -2.11 12.52 32.16
CA ARG A 23 -2.42 12.96 33.52
C ARG A 23 -1.95 14.39 33.77
N MET A 24 -0.70 14.69 33.40
CA MET A 24 -0.12 16.03 33.52
C MET A 24 -0.96 17.09 32.81
N SER A 25 -1.35 16.83 31.55
CA SER A 25 -2.23 17.72 30.79
C SER A 25 -3.56 17.98 31.50
N GLY A 26 -4.20 16.92 32.04
CA GLY A 26 -5.45 17.03 32.79
C GLY A 26 -5.30 17.80 34.11
N GLU A 27 -4.22 17.59 34.85
CA GLU A 27 -3.93 18.32 36.09
C GLU A 27 -3.66 19.81 35.85
N LEU A 28 -2.90 20.14 34.80
CA LEU A 28 -2.67 21.53 34.37
C LEU A 28 -3.97 22.19 33.88
N GLN A 29 -4.86 21.44 33.22
CA GLN A 29 -6.18 21.95 32.82
C GLN A 29 -6.98 22.39 34.04
N ARG A 30 -7.03 21.51 35.06
CA ARG A 30 -7.75 21.77 36.31
C ARG A 30 -7.13 22.96 37.05
N LEU A 31 -5.80 22.99 37.17
CA LEU A 31 -5.08 24.08 37.82
C LEU A 31 -5.31 25.42 37.11
N GLY A 32 -5.30 25.44 35.78
CA GLY A 32 -5.61 26.64 34.99
C GLY A 32 -7.03 27.15 35.25
N GLY A 33 -8.01 26.25 35.34
CA GLY A 33 -9.38 26.57 35.75
C GLY A 33 -9.44 27.19 37.15
N GLU A 34 -8.82 26.54 38.14
CA GLU A 34 -8.77 27.04 39.52
C GLU A 34 -8.07 28.39 39.65
N ALA A 35 -6.98 28.60 38.91
CA ALA A 35 -6.25 29.87 38.90
C ALA A 35 -7.06 31.00 38.26
N ARG A 36 -7.76 30.71 37.15
CA ARG A 36 -8.61 31.67 36.45
C ARG A 36 -9.84 32.07 37.27
N ASP A 37 -10.59 31.08 37.72
CA ASP A 37 -11.88 31.28 38.40
C ASP A 37 -11.72 31.61 39.89
N GLY A 38 -10.57 31.26 40.47
CA GLY A 38 -10.19 31.56 41.84
C GLY A 38 -9.33 32.81 41.93
N LEU A 39 -8.03 32.67 41.67
CA LEU A 39 -7.02 33.70 41.92
C LEU A 39 -7.31 34.98 41.11
N LYS A 40 -7.44 34.84 39.78
CA LYS A 40 -7.68 35.97 38.89
C LYS A 40 -9.02 36.62 39.12
N ALA A 41 -10.11 35.86 39.13
CA ALA A 41 -11.45 36.42 39.35
C ALA A 41 -11.58 37.15 40.70
N LYS A 42 -10.90 36.67 41.76
CA LYS A 42 -10.88 37.36 43.06
C LYS A 42 -10.03 38.63 43.03
N ALA A 43 -8.86 38.60 42.40
CA ALA A 43 -7.99 39.77 42.25
C ALA A 43 -8.68 40.89 41.44
N ASP A 44 -9.41 40.51 40.38
CA ASP A 44 -10.16 41.43 39.53
C ASP A 44 -11.36 42.04 40.28
N LYS A 45 -12.03 41.29 41.15
CA LYS A 45 -13.18 41.77 41.96
C LYS A 45 -12.79 42.50 43.25
N ALA A 46 -11.54 42.42 43.69
CA ALA A 46 -11.10 43.04 44.93
C ALA A 46 -11.17 44.56 44.84
N ARG A 47 -11.74 45.20 45.87
CA ARG A 47 -11.90 46.68 45.97
C ARG A 47 -10.62 47.42 46.42
N TRP A 48 -9.47 46.77 46.30
CA TRP A 48 -8.18 47.35 46.69
C TRP A 48 -7.59 48.15 45.53
N GLU A 49 -7.10 49.35 45.82
CA GLU A 49 -6.62 50.34 44.85
C GLU A 49 -5.17 50.76 45.10
N GLY A 50 -4.54 51.30 44.05
CA GLY A 50 -3.17 51.81 44.06
C GLY A 50 -2.19 50.94 43.27
N VAL A 51 -0.93 51.37 43.20
CA VAL A 51 0.12 50.76 42.36
C VAL A 51 0.27 49.25 42.61
N ASN A 52 0.26 48.84 43.88
CA ASN A 52 0.41 47.43 44.25
C ASN A 52 -0.77 46.57 43.75
N ALA A 53 -1.98 47.12 43.69
CA ALA A 53 -3.13 46.42 43.15
C ALA A 53 -2.99 46.18 41.64
N GLY A 54 -2.46 47.16 40.89
CA GLY A 54 -2.12 46.99 39.47
C GLY A 54 -1.08 45.89 39.24
N VAL A 55 0.06 45.98 39.93
CA VAL A 55 1.15 44.98 39.82
C VAL A 55 0.67 43.57 40.16
N THR A 56 -0.13 43.42 41.22
CA THR A 56 -0.63 42.11 41.66
C THR A 56 -1.61 41.50 40.66
N ARG A 57 -2.50 42.33 40.08
CA ARG A 57 -3.46 41.87 39.05
C ARG A 57 -2.74 41.43 37.77
N ASP A 58 -1.75 42.20 37.32
CA ASP A 58 -0.94 41.85 36.15
C ASP A 58 -0.12 40.57 36.38
N PHE A 59 0.52 40.45 37.55
CA PHE A 59 1.26 39.25 37.94
C PHE A 59 0.34 38.02 37.95
N THR A 60 -0.83 38.14 38.57
CA THR A 60 -1.85 37.08 38.61
C THR A 60 -2.29 36.67 37.20
N GLY A 61 -2.53 37.64 36.32
CA GLY A 61 -2.88 37.37 34.93
C GLY A 61 -1.80 36.60 34.19
N LYS A 62 -0.53 36.98 34.37
CA LYS A 62 0.62 36.25 33.81
C LYS A 62 0.69 34.83 34.35
N THR A 63 0.56 34.62 35.66
CA THR A 63 0.57 33.27 36.25
C THR A 63 -0.51 32.37 35.68
N VAL A 64 -1.74 32.88 35.49
CA VAL A 64 -2.82 32.11 34.84
C VAL A 64 -2.42 31.72 33.42
N LYS A 65 -1.87 32.67 32.65
CA LYS A 65 -1.42 32.41 31.29
C LYS A 65 -0.31 31.36 31.22
N GLU A 66 0.69 31.42 32.10
CA GLU A 66 1.76 30.41 32.16
C GLU A 66 1.21 29.00 32.40
N ILE A 67 0.19 28.86 33.24
CA ILE A 67 -0.46 27.55 33.49
C ILE A 67 -1.22 27.06 32.24
N GLU A 68 -1.89 27.97 31.52
CA GLU A 68 -2.58 27.66 30.26
C GLU A 68 -1.61 27.26 29.14
N ASP A 69 -0.47 27.95 29.04
CA ASP A 69 0.57 27.65 28.06
C ASP A 69 1.23 26.29 28.39
N LEU A 70 1.53 26.00 29.67
CA LEU A 70 1.99 24.68 30.11
C LEU A 70 0.98 23.56 29.82
N HIS A 71 -0.32 23.80 30.03
CA HIS A 71 -1.35 22.83 29.65
C HIS A 71 -1.29 22.53 28.15
N THR A 72 -1.12 23.56 27.33
CA THR A 72 -1.09 23.46 25.87
C THR A 72 0.11 22.63 25.40
N GLU A 73 1.29 22.90 25.93
CA GLU A 73 2.49 22.09 25.68
C GLU A 73 2.28 20.63 26.13
N ALA A 74 1.82 20.41 27.37
CA ALA A 74 1.63 19.08 27.91
C ALA A 74 0.60 18.27 27.10
N LYS A 75 -0.46 18.92 26.62
CA LYS A 75 -1.47 18.31 25.75
C LYS A 75 -0.86 17.94 24.39
N SER A 76 -0.07 18.82 23.80
CA SER A 76 0.62 18.58 22.53
C SER A 76 1.57 17.38 22.64
N ILE A 77 2.39 17.34 23.69
CA ILE A 77 3.30 16.22 23.97
C ILE A 77 2.52 14.91 24.17
N PHE A 78 1.45 14.93 24.97
CA PHE A 78 0.59 13.76 25.15
C PHE A 78 0.06 13.25 23.79
N SER A 79 -0.54 14.12 22.98
CA SER A 79 -1.12 13.75 21.69
C SER A 79 -0.10 13.15 20.73
N VAL A 80 1.11 13.71 20.65
CA VAL A 80 2.20 13.18 19.82
C VAL A 80 2.65 11.80 20.30
N LEU A 81 2.82 11.62 21.62
CA LEU A 81 3.25 10.34 22.17
C LEU A 81 2.18 9.26 22.02
N ASP A 82 0.91 9.59 22.22
CA ASP A 82 -0.21 8.64 22.13
C ASP A 82 -0.32 8.08 20.71
N ASP A 83 -0.23 8.96 19.71
CA ASP A 83 -0.31 8.59 18.30
C ASP A 83 0.94 7.79 17.86
N ALA A 84 2.14 8.26 18.20
CA ALA A 84 3.39 7.53 17.93
C ALA A 84 3.37 6.12 18.57
N HIS A 85 2.87 6.01 19.80
CA HIS A 85 2.74 4.73 20.48
C HIS A 85 1.76 3.78 19.78
N ALA A 86 0.61 4.29 19.34
CA ALA A 86 -0.38 3.51 18.59
C ALA A 86 0.19 3.00 17.26
N GLU A 87 0.83 3.88 16.47
CA GLU A 87 1.44 3.54 15.20
C GLU A 87 2.58 2.52 15.34
N LEU A 88 3.53 2.76 16.25
CA LEU A 88 4.66 1.84 16.47
C LEU A 88 4.19 0.47 16.96
N LYS A 89 3.11 0.42 17.76
CA LYS A 89 2.52 -0.84 18.21
C LYS A 89 1.91 -1.62 17.06
N ASN A 90 1.19 -0.95 16.16
CA ASN A 90 0.61 -1.58 14.97
C ASN A 90 1.70 -2.12 14.03
N LEU A 91 2.72 -1.31 13.75
CA LEU A 91 3.85 -1.70 12.90
C LEU A 91 4.66 -2.84 13.50
N GLN A 92 4.91 -2.83 14.82
CA GLN A 92 5.56 -3.95 15.50
C GLN A 92 4.73 -5.23 15.36
N GLN A 93 3.41 -5.15 15.53
CA GLN A 93 2.53 -6.31 15.40
C GLN A 93 2.50 -6.84 13.96
N GLN A 94 2.47 -5.94 12.97
CA GLN A 94 2.55 -6.30 11.55
C GLN A 94 3.86 -7.02 11.23
N ALA A 95 5.00 -6.50 11.70
CA ALA A 95 6.31 -7.14 11.53
C ALA A 95 6.37 -8.53 12.17
N LYS A 96 5.83 -8.69 13.39
CA LYS A 96 5.74 -9.99 14.08
C LYS A 96 4.86 -10.98 13.30
N ASN A 97 3.70 -10.55 12.82
CA ASN A 97 2.80 -11.40 12.03
C ASN A 97 3.44 -11.84 10.70
N LEU A 98 4.14 -10.93 10.01
CA LEU A 98 4.88 -11.25 8.78
C LEU A 98 6.02 -12.23 9.03
N ALA A 99 6.78 -12.05 10.11
CA ALA A 99 7.85 -12.98 10.48
C ALA A 99 7.30 -14.39 10.82
N ASP A 100 6.15 -14.46 11.49
CA ASP A 100 5.49 -15.73 11.77
C ASP A 100 4.89 -16.38 10.52
N ASP A 101 4.35 -15.58 9.58
CA ASP A 101 3.90 -16.07 8.27
C ASP A 101 5.08 -16.62 7.46
N ALA A 102 6.23 -15.92 7.45
CA ALA A 102 7.45 -16.40 6.80
C ALA A 102 7.91 -17.75 7.38
N ARG A 103 7.90 -17.91 8.71
CA ARG A 103 8.22 -19.18 9.40
C ARG A 103 7.27 -20.31 9.02
N LYS A 104 5.96 -20.04 8.96
CA LYS A 104 4.95 -21.02 8.51
C LYS A 104 5.18 -21.45 7.05
N ASN A 105 5.74 -20.56 6.23
CA ASN A 105 6.12 -20.83 4.84
C ASN A 105 7.54 -21.41 4.69
N GLY A 106 8.20 -21.81 5.78
CA GLY A 106 9.49 -22.51 5.74
C GLY A 106 10.71 -21.60 5.67
N PHE A 107 10.57 -20.33 6.05
CA PHE A 107 11.66 -19.35 6.03
C PHE A 107 12.06 -18.90 7.44
N ASN A 108 13.34 -18.59 7.62
CA ASN A 108 13.84 -17.88 8.77
C ASN A 108 14.03 -16.39 8.43
N VAL A 109 13.76 -15.51 9.38
CA VAL A 109 13.90 -14.06 9.24
C VAL A 109 14.93 -13.57 10.24
N ARG A 110 15.92 -12.82 9.77
CA ARG A 110 16.96 -12.20 10.62
C ARG A 110 17.35 -10.81 10.13
N ALA A 111 17.87 -10.00 11.04
CA ALA A 111 18.47 -8.73 10.68
C ALA A 111 19.77 -8.92 9.88
N GLY A 112 20.00 -8.03 8.91
CA GLY A 112 21.27 -7.83 8.24
C GLY A 112 22.30 -7.19 9.17
N LYS A 113 23.57 -7.17 8.73
CA LYS A 113 24.68 -6.61 9.54
C LYS A 113 24.55 -5.09 9.75
N ASP A 114 23.90 -4.41 8.82
CA ASP A 114 23.54 -2.99 8.87
C ASP A 114 22.32 -2.72 9.77
N GLY A 115 21.61 -3.76 10.20
CA GLY A 115 20.41 -3.70 11.03
C GLY A 115 19.13 -3.31 10.26
N THR A 116 19.24 -2.52 9.20
CA THR A 116 18.11 -2.09 8.37
C THR A 116 17.68 -3.11 7.33
N THR A 117 18.63 -3.90 6.80
CA THR A 117 18.29 -4.96 5.85
C THR A 117 17.60 -6.12 6.59
N VAL A 118 16.52 -6.64 6.04
CA VAL A 118 15.90 -7.88 6.52
C VAL A 118 16.31 -9.02 5.61
N ILE A 119 16.87 -10.08 6.19
CA ILE A 119 17.29 -11.27 5.45
C ILE A 119 16.28 -12.38 5.72
N VAL A 120 15.74 -12.92 4.63
CA VAL A 120 14.84 -14.07 4.65
C VAL A 120 15.53 -15.21 3.92
N GLU A 121 15.67 -16.35 4.59
CA GLU A 121 16.40 -17.52 4.08
C GLU A 121 15.62 -18.82 4.35
N PRO A 122 15.78 -19.87 3.52
CA PRO A 122 15.11 -21.15 3.77
C PRO A 122 15.52 -21.74 5.13
N LEU A 123 14.55 -22.25 5.88
CA LEU A 123 14.80 -22.90 7.18
C LEU A 123 15.62 -24.19 7.00
N LEU A 124 15.44 -24.87 5.88
CA LEU A 124 16.17 -26.08 5.50
C LEU A 124 16.90 -25.84 4.17
N CYS A 125 18.21 -26.00 4.17
CA CYS A 125 19.00 -25.96 2.95
C CYS A 125 18.84 -27.28 2.18
N THR A 126 18.48 -27.21 0.89
CA THR A 126 18.45 -28.38 0.00
C THR A 126 19.62 -28.33 -0.98
N VAL A 127 20.06 -29.49 -1.50
CA VAL A 127 21.16 -29.57 -2.48
C VAL A 127 20.87 -28.77 -3.76
N LYS A 128 19.60 -28.64 -4.14
CA LYS A 128 19.17 -27.89 -5.33
C LYS A 128 19.01 -26.39 -5.08
N GLY A 129 19.06 -25.94 -3.82
CA GLY A 129 18.74 -24.56 -3.46
C GLY A 129 17.25 -24.23 -3.60
N PRO A 130 16.85 -22.98 -3.30
CA PRO A 130 15.46 -22.56 -3.41
C PRO A 130 15.04 -22.43 -4.89
N GLY A 131 13.85 -22.94 -5.22
CA GLY A 131 13.23 -22.74 -6.54
C GLY A 131 12.80 -21.29 -6.75
N GLN A 132 12.42 -20.90 -7.98
CA GLN A 132 12.06 -19.50 -8.28
C GLN A 132 10.92 -18.97 -7.39
N ARG A 133 9.84 -19.75 -7.23
CA ARG A 133 8.73 -19.38 -6.34
C ARG A 133 9.18 -19.13 -4.88
N GLU A 134 10.12 -19.93 -4.37
CA GLU A 134 10.65 -19.76 -3.02
C GLU A 134 11.51 -18.48 -2.92
N GLN A 135 12.31 -18.19 -3.95
CA GLN A 135 13.07 -16.95 -4.04
C GLN A 135 12.16 -15.72 -4.07
N ASP A 136 11.06 -15.78 -4.83
CA ASP A 136 10.09 -14.68 -4.90
C ASP A 136 9.41 -14.44 -3.54
N LEU A 137 9.05 -15.52 -2.82
CA LEU A 137 8.53 -15.41 -1.45
C LEU A 137 9.57 -14.78 -0.52
N MET A 138 10.82 -15.22 -0.58
CA MET A 138 11.90 -14.67 0.23
C MET A 138 12.08 -13.17 -0.02
N HIS A 139 12.11 -12.74 -1.29
CA HIS A 139 12.20 -11.33 -1.66
C HIS A 139 10.98 -10.54 -1.17
N TRP A 140 9.76 -11.06 -1.36
CA TRP A 140 8.56 -10.39 -0.89
C TRP A 140 8.57 -10.18 0.63
N TYR A 141 8.87 -11.22 1.42
CA TYR A 141 8.95 -11.08 2.87
C TYR A 141 10.05 -10.10 3.29
N ALA A 142 11.23 -10.16 2.67
CA ALA A 142 12.34 -9.28 2.98
C ALA A 142 11.98 -7.81 2.71
N ASP A 143 11.42 -7.53 1.53
CA ASP A 143 11.04 -6.18 1.11
C ASP A 143 9.90 -5.63 1.96
N THR A 144 8.85 -6.41 2.22
CA THR A 144 7.71 -5.97 3.04
C THR A 144 8.13 -5.72 4.49
N LEU A 145 8.96 -6.59 5.08
CA LEU A 145 9.48 -6.35 6.43
C LEU A 145 10.41 -5.14 6.50
N ALA A 146 11.27 -4.94 5.49
CA ALA A 146 12.14 -3.77 5.41
C ALA A 146 11.33 -2.47 5.26
N ASP A 147 10.23 -2.48 4.49
CA ASP A 147 9.33 -1.34 4.37
C ASP A 147 8.63 -1.04 5.71
N VAL A 148 8.18 -2.04 6.48
CA VAL A 148 7.61 -1.85 7.84
C VAL A 148 8.64 -1.28 8.82
N VAL A 149 9.89 -1.75 8.79
CA VAL A 149 10.97 -1.21 9.63
C VAL A 149 11.28 0.25 9.27
N THR A 150 11.29 0.56 7.98
CA THR A 150 11.48 1.93 7.48
C THR A 150 10.34 2.83 7.95
N HIS A 151 9.10 2.35 7.87
CA HIS A 151 7.91 3.05 8.35
C HIS A 151 8.01 3.40 9.83
N ALA A 152 8.39 2.43 10.67
CA ALA A 152 8.57 2.68 12.10
C ALA A 152 9.65 3.74 12.39
N GLY A 153 10.71 3.77 11.57
CA GLY A 153 11.73 4.82 11.64
C GLY A 153 11.22 6.19 11.23
N GLU A 154 10.32 6.28 10.25
CA GLU A 154 9.69 7.53 9.82
C GLU A 154 8.72 8.08 10.89
N VAL A 155 7.94 7.20 11.53
CA VAL A 155 7.08 7.53 12.68
C VAL A 155 7.90 8.06 13.86
N ASP A 156 8.98 7.36 14.24
CA ASP A 156 9.89 7.81 15.30
C ASP A 156 10.50 9.19 14.98
N ALA A 157 10.97 9.39 13.75
CA ALA A 157 11.52 10.67 13.32
C ALA A 157 10.48 11.79 13.33
N ALA A 158 9.23 11.51 12.95
CA ALA A 158 8.12 12.47 13.03
C ALA A 158 7.80 12.83 14.48
N ALA A 159 7.74 11.84 15.38
CA ALA A 159 7.52 12.05 16.80
C ALA A 159 8.63 12.93 17.40
N VAL A 160 9.90 12.69 17.09
CA VAL A 160 11.03 13.52 17.55
C VAL A 160 10.87 14.97 17.11
N ARG A 161 10.48 15.23 15.85
CA ARG A 161 10.26 16.60 15.36
C ARG A 161 9.09 17.28 16.06
N ALA A 162 7.96 16.59 16.15
CA ALA A 162 6.75 17.10 16.80
C ALA A 162 6.96 17.38 18.29
N LEU A 163 7.70 16.53 19.01
CA LEU A 163 8.04 16.74 20.42
C LEU A 163 8.96 17.95 20.63
N ARG A 164 9.99 18.10 19.78
CA ARG A 164 10.87 19.28 19.82
C ARG A 164 10.10 20.57 19.54
N ALA A 165 9.20 20.54 18.56
CA ALA A 165 8.33 21.67 18.25
C ALA A 165 7.34 21.97 19.38
N SER A 166 6.77 20.93 20.00
CA SER A 166 5.86 21.07 21.15
C SER A 166 6.54 21.69 22.35
N HIS A 167 7.78 21.30 22.66
CA HIS A 167 8.57 21.90 23.75
C HIS A 167 9.05 23.32 23.40
N GLY A 168 9.42 23.59 22.15
CA GLY A 168 9.97 24.89 21.74
C GLY A 168 11.43 25.15 22.15
N GLY A 169 12.04 24.27 22.96
CA GLY A 169 13.47 24.28 23.26
C GLY A 169 13.94 25.29 24.31
N ASP A 170 13.02 25.99 24.97
CA ASP A 170 13.33 26.88 26.09
C ASP A 170 12.98 26.19 27.42
N PRO A 171 13.94 25.98 28.34
CA PRO A 171 13.67 25.33 29.63
C PRO A 171 12.84 26.18 30.60
N SER A 172 12.62 27.46 30.29
CA SER A 172 11.95 28.45 31.14
C SER A 172 10.69 29.05 30.53
N ASN A 173 10.39 28.73 29.28
CA ASN A 173 9.19 29.20 28.59
C ASN A 173 8.48 28.02 27.91
N PRO A 174 7.19 27.79 28.18
CA PRO A 174 6.46 26.70 27.56
C PRO A 174 6.42 26.83 26.04
N GLY A 175 6.42 25.68 25.35
CA GLY A 175 6.28 25.67 23.91
C GLY A 175 4.85 26.02 23.47
N HIS A 176 4.72 26.50 22.23
CA HIS A 176 3.46 27.02 21.69
C HIS A 176 2.92 26.23 20.50
N ALA A 177 3.63 25.20 20.03
CA ALA A 177 3.10 24.34 18.98
C ALA A 177 1.99 23.45 19.53
N THR A 178 0.92 23.27 18.77
CA THR A 178 -0.29 22.58 19.19
C THR A 178 -0.57 21.38 18.30
N TYR A 179 0.09 20.26 18.57
CA TYR A 179 -0.17 19.01 17.88
C TYR A 179 -1.34 18.27 18.51
N THR A 180 -2.18 17.68 17.67
CA THR A 180 -3.26 16.77 18.09
C THR A 180 -2.98 15.32 17.72
N SER A 181 -2.02 15.10 16.82
CA SER A 181 -1.53 13.83 16.29
C SER A 181 -0.23 14.08 15.52
N LEU A 182 0.41 13.03 15.01
CA LEU A 182 1.57 13.11 14.11
C LEU A 182 1.23 13.66 12.72
N ASP A 183 -0.05 13.73 12.35
CA ASP A 183 -0.51 14.33 11.08
C ASP A 183 0.05 15.75 10.87
N GLY A 184 0.22 16.52 11.95
CA GLY A 184 0.79 17.87 11.88
C GLY A 184 2.21 17.90 11.27
N GLU A 185 2.98 16.83 11.41
CA GLU A 185 4.28 16.64 10.75
C GLU A 185 4.18 15.89 9.42
N MET A 186 3.32 14.87 9.37
CA MET A 186 3.28 13.93 8.24
C MET A 186 2.52 14.47 7.03
N LEU A 187 1.41 15.18 7.24
CA LEU A 187 0.57 15.67 6.14
C LEU A 187 1.29 16.68 5.23
N PRO A 188 2.02 17.69 5.75
CA PRO A 188 2.76 18.61 4.88
C PRO A 188 3.82 17.90 4.03
N ARG A 189 4.46 16.86 4.59
CA ARG A 189 5.43 16.03 3.86
C ARG A 189 4.73 15.22 2.77
N ALA A 190 3.59 14.60 3.09
CA ALA A 190 2.80 13.83 2.14
C ALA A 190 2.29 14.69 0.98
N MET A 191 1.80 15.91 1.25
CA MET A 191 1.41 16.88 0.21
C MET A 191 2.56 17.23 -0.73
N LYS A 192 3.76 17.48 -0.16
CA LYS A 192 4.94 17.78 -0.97
C LYS A 192 5.33 16.62 -1.89
N LEU A 193 5.25 15.38 -1.40
CA LEU A 193 5.56 14.19 -2.20
C LEU A 193 4.48 13.91 -3.23
N ALA A 194 3.21 14.10 -2.87
CA ALA A 194 2.08 13.96 -3.78
C ALA A 194 2.20 14.93 -4.96
N GLY A 195 2.52 16.21 -4.71
CA GLY A 195 2.70 17.21 -5.78
C GLY A 195 3.87 16.96 -6.75
N LEU A 196 4.64 15.87 -6.58
CA LEU A 196 5.60 15.41 -7.60
C LEU A 196 4.92 14.55 -8.68
N GLY A 197 3.77 13.94 -8.41
CA GLY A 197 3.05 13.07 -9.33
C GLY A 197 3.96 11.99 -9.96
N GLU A 198 4.01 11.97 -11.30
CA GLU A 198 4.83 11.02 -12.06
C GLU A 198 6.35 11.21 -11.83
N ASP A 199 6.79 12.44 -11.52
CA ASP A 199 8.21 12.81 -11.31
C ASP A 199 8.78 12.25 -10.00
N ALA A 200 7.94 11.76 -9.09
CA ALA A 200 8.41 11.11 -7.87
C ALA A 200 9.31 9.92 -8.21
N ASN A 201 10.46 9.76 -7.55
CA ASN A 201 11.27 8.55 -7.72
C ASN A 201 10.73 7.39 -6.87
N ALA A 202 11.29 6.19 -7.03
CA ALA A 202 10.83 4.99 -6.33
C ALA A 202 10.86 5.12 -4.79
N THR A 203 11.89 5.79 -4.24
CA THR A 203 11.99 6.04 -2.80
C THR A 203 10.91 7.00 -2.31
N GLN A 204 10.67 8.07 -3.06
CA GLN A 204 9.64 9.07 -2.76
C GLN A 204 8.22 8.46 -2.84
N ARG A 205 7.95 7.60 -3.83
CA ARG A 205 6.68 6.88 -3.95
C ARG A 205 6.44 5.93 -2.77
N LYS A 206 7.49 5.23 -2.31
CA LYS A 206 7.42 4.37 -1.11
C LYS A 206 7.16 5.18 0.17
N GLU A 207 7.85 6.32 0.34
CA GLU A 207 7.63 7.23 1.48
C GLU A 207 6.19 7.79 1.47
N LEU A 208 5.70 8.23 0.32
CA LEU A 208 4.34 8.74 0.16
C LEU A 208 3.29 7.69 0.56
N ARG A 209 3.49 6.42 0.18
CA ARG A 209 2.60 5.32 0.55
C ARG A 209 2.56 5.08 2.05
N ARG A 210 3.72 5.05 2.71
CA ARG A 210 3.80 4.89 4.18
C ARG A 210 3.15 6.05 4.92
N LEU A 211 3.39 7.29 4.46
CA LEU A 211 2.69 8.46 5.00
C LEU A 211 1.19 8.34 4.80
N TRP A 212 0.73 7.92 3.62
CA TRP A 212 -0.69 7.66 3.37
C TRP A 212 -1.26 6.63 4.34
N GLU A 213 -0.56 5.55 4.65
CA GLU A 213 -0.98 4.55 5.63
C GLU A 213 -1.07 5.14 7.05
N SER A 214 -0.11 5.96 7.48
CA SER A 214 -0.08 6.60 8.81
C SER A 214 -1.15 7.68 9.00
N LEU A 215 -1.41 8.51 7.99
CA LEU A 215 -2.29 9.67 8.14
C LEU A 215 -3.68 9.27 8.64
N SER A 216 -4.28 10.12 9.49
CA SER A 216 -5.68 9.91 9.89
C SER A 216 -6.63 9.97 8.69
N PRO A 217 -7.85 9.39 8.78
CA PRO A 217 -8.83 9.45 7.70
C PRO A 217 -9.15 10.87 7.22
N GLU A 218 -9.16 11.85 8.13
CA GLU A 218 -9.41 13.26 7.80
C GLU A 218 -8.24 13.86 7.00
N SER A 219 -7.00 13.62 7.43
CA SER A 219 -5.81 14.08 6.72
C SER A 219 -5.62 13.39 5.37
N ARG A 220 -5.96 12.10 5.26
CA ARG A 220 -6.01 11.40 3.97
C ARG A 220 -7.06 12.01 3.04
N ALA A 221 -8.23 12.41 3.55
CA ALA A 221 -9.24 13.07 2.73
C ALA A 221 -8.74 14.41 2.22
N GLN A 222 -8.08 15.20 3.08
CA GLN A 222 -7.47 16.46 2.66
C GLN A 222 -6.43 16.25 1.56
N LEU A 223 -5.55 15.27 1.73
CA LEU A 223 -4.53 14.91 0.73
C LEU A 223 -5.17 14.42 -0.58
N TRP A 224 -6.17 13.53 -0.49
CA TRP A 224 -6.91 12.99 -1.63
C TRP A 224 -7.64 14.08 -2.41
N THR A 225 -8.36 14.97 -1.74
CA THR A 225 -9.09 16.06 -2.40
C THR A 225 -8.17 17.01 -3.17
N GLN A 226 -6.96 17.24 -2.67
CA GLN A 226 -6.02 18.19 -3.28
C GLN A 226 -5.15 17.56 -4.37
N HIS A 227 -4.84 16.26 -4.26
CA HIS A 227 -3.82 15.60 -5.08
C HIS A 227 -4.27 14.26 -5.67
N LYS A 228 -5.58 14.00 -5.81
CA LYS A 228 -6.08 12.69 -6.29
C LYS A 228 -5.32 12.18 -7.52
N ASP A 229 -5.27 12.98 -8.59
CA ASP A 229 -4.64 12.54 -9.84
C ASP A 229 -3.13 12.32 -9.68
N ASP A 230 -2.44 13.18 -8.92
CA ASP A 230 -1.01 13.02 -8.64
C ASP A 230 -0.72 11.76 -7.81
N LEU A 231 -1.57 11.45 -6.82
CA LEU A 231 -1.47 10.26 -5.98
C LEU A 231 -1.66 8.99 -6.83
N LEU A 232 -2.65 9.01 -7.72
CA LEU A 232 -2.90 7.91 -8.65
C LEU A 232 -1.71 7.72 -9.60
N ALA A 233 -1.19 8.79 -10.17
CA ALA A 233 -0.01 8.79 -11.04
C ALA A 233 1.28 8.34 -10.30
N ALA A 234 1.38 8.65 -9.01
CA ALA A 234 2.45 8.14 -8.14
C ALA A 234 2.27 6.64 -7.77
N GLY A 235 1.21 5.99 -8.24
CA GLY A 235 0.94 4.57 -8.03
C GLY A 235 0.47 4.25 -6.62
N LEU A 236 -0.23 5.17 -5.95
CA LEU A 236 -0.72 4.99 -4.57
C LEU A 236 -1.54 3.70 -4.41
N LEU A 237 -2.32 3.34 -5.42
CA LEU A 237 -3.16 2.14 -5.43
C LEU A 237 -2.42 0.86 -5.86
N THR A 238 -1.09 0.88 -6.04
CA THR A 238 -0.35 -0.36 -6.34
C THR A 238 -0.60 -1.39 -5.25
N PRO A 239 -0.91 -2.67 -5.57
CA PRO A 239 -1.20 -3.69 -4.56
C PRO A 239 -0.09 -3.92 -3.55
N THR A 240 -0.49 -4.16 -2.30
CA THR A 240 0.42 -4.57 -1.21
C THR A 240 0.35 -6.07 -0.91
N VAL A 241 -0.69 -6.75 -1.40
CA VAL A 241 -0.83 -8.21 -1.28
C VAL A 241 0.37 -8.96 -1.87
N LYS A 242 0.57 -10.18 -1.38
CA LYS A 242 1.59 -11.12 -1.84
C LYS A 242 1.35 -11.50 -3.31
N ARG A 243 2.22 -11.02 -4.21
CA ARG A 243 2.17 -11.29 -5.65
C ARG A 243 3.22 -12.32 -6.06
N VAL A 244 3.03 -13.55 -5.66
CA VAL A 244 3.89 -14.69 -6.03
C VAL A 244 3.09 -15.70 -6.85
N SER A 245 3.72 -16.33 -7.84
CA SER A 245 3.09 -17.37 -8.64
C SER A 245 2.57 -18.52 -7.77
N ALA A 246 1.41 -19.08 -8.14
CA ALA A 246 0.88 -20.28 -7.50
C ALA A 246 1.78 -21.49 -7.75
N ASP A 247 2.38 -21.56 -8.95
CA ASP A 247 3.13 -22.72 -9.42
C ASP A 247 4.65 -22.54 -9.37
N LYS A 248 5.36 -23.68 -9.43
CA LYS A 248 6.82 -23.75 -9.32
C LYS A 248 7.52 -23.48 -10.67
N GLY A 249 6.81 -23.64 -11.78
CA GLY A 249 7.34 -23.49 -13.14
C GLY A 249 8.31 -24.60 -13.56
N ALA A 250 8.97 -24.38 -14.70
CA ALA A 250 9.82 -25.37 -15.36
C ALA A 250 11.14 -25.69 -14.63
N GLY A 251 11.45 -25.01 -13.52
CA GLY A 251 12.73 -25.13 -12.81
C GLY A 251 13.76 -24.10 -13.27
N PRO A 252 15.06 -24.29 -12.98
CA PRO A 252 16.06 -23.25 -13.26
C PRO A 252 16.28 -23.00 -14.76
N PHE A 253 16.37 -21.73 -15.13
CA PHE A 253 16.70 -21.26 -16.47
C PHE A 253 18.10 -21.67 -16.90
N ASP A 254 18.26 -22.08 -18.17
CA ASP A 254 19.56 -22.41 -18.78
C ASP A 254 20.41 -23.42 -17.98
N ALA A 255 19.72 -24.36 -17.31
CA ALA A 255 20.35 -25.41 -16.51
C ALA A 255 20.78 -26.64 -17.33
N ARG A 256 20.46 -26.67 -18.63
CA ARG A 256 20.70 -27.78 -19.55
C ARG A 256 21.19 -27.23 -20.89
N SER A 257 21.97 -28.01 -21.63
CA SER A 257 22.35 -27.62 -22.98
C SER A 257 21.24 -27.94 -24.00
N PRO A 258 20.97 -27.04 -24.97
CA PRO A 258 20.01 -27.30 -26.03
C PRO A 258 20.51 -28.37 -27.00
N GLY A 259 19.61 -29.23 -27.47
CA GLY A 259 19.83 -30.15 -28.59
C GLY A 259 19.16 -29.65 -29.87
N VAL A 260 19.45 -30.29 -31.01
CA VAL A 260 18.83 -29.94 -32.31
C VAL A 260 17.30 -30.01 -32.27
N GLY A 261 16.75 -30.95 -31.50
CA GLY A 261 15.31 -31.06 -31.30
C GLY A 261 14.69 -29.85 -30.58
N ASP A 262 15.44 -29.19 -29.68
CA ASP A 262 14.96 -28.02 -28.93
C ASP A 262 14.87 -26.80 -29.85
N TYR A 263 15.89 -26.55 -30.68
CA TYR A 263 15.84 -25.51 -31.72
C TYR A 263 14.71 -25.72 -32.73
N TRP A 264 14.40 -26.98 -33.06
CA TRP A 264 13.25 -27.27 -33.93
C TRP A 264 11.92 -26.93 -33.25
N LYS A 265 11.80 -27.20 -31.94
CA LYS A 265 10.59 -26.83 -31.16
C LYS A 265 10.46 -25.32 -30.99
N GLU A 266 11.56 -24.61 -30.76
CA GLU A 266 11.61 -23.14 -30.74
C GLU A 266 11.12 -22.55 -32.06
N LEU A 267 11.58 -23.08 -33.21
CA LEU A 267 11.11 -22.65 -34.53
C LEU A 267 9.61 -22.91 -34.70
N GLN A 268 9.10 -24.07 -34.26
CA GLN A 268 7.67 -24.37 -34.28
C GLN A 268 6.87 -23.38 -33.41
N ALA A 269 7.35 -23.08 -32.20
CA ALA A 269 6.70 -22.13 -31.29
C ALA A 269 6.64 -20.71 -31.88
N ASN A 270 7.73 -20.24 -32.52
CA ASN A 270 7.73 -18.97 -33.27
C ASN A 270 6.70 -18.97 -34.41
N GLY A 271 6.57 -20.09 -35.14
CA GLY A 271 5.55 -20.25 -36.17
C GLY A 271 4.12 -20.19 -35.63
N ILE A 272 3.88 -20.78 -34.45
CA ILE A 272 2.59 -20.72 -33.76
C ILE A 272 2.25 -19.28 -33.38
N SER A 273 3.20 -18.55 -32.78
CA SER A 273 2.99 -17.16 -32.38
C SER A 273 2.55 -16.28 -33.56
N ASN A 274 3.28 -16.34 -34.68
CA ASN A 274 2.95 -15.61 -35.91
C ASN A 274 1.56 -15.99 -36.47
N SER A 275 1.17 -17.26 -36.36
CA SER A 275 -0.16 -17.72 -36.78
C SER A 275 -1.28 -17.26 -35.84
N GLY A 276 -0.99 -17.11 -34.55
CA GLY A 276 -1.90 -16.62 -33.52
C GLY A 276 -2.37 -15.20 -33.83
N ASP A 277 -1.45 -14.31 -34.21
CA ASP A 277 -1.76 -12.96 -34.65
C ASP A 277 -2.73 -12.95 -35.85
N PHE A 278 -2.51 -13.85 -36.82
CA PHE A 278 -3.33 -13.95 -38.02
C PHE A 278 -4.77 -14.42 -37.75
N ILE A 279 -4.99 -15.25 -36.73
CA ILE A 279 -6.32 -15.77 -36.37
C ILE A 279 -7.00 -15.00 -35.23
N GLY A 280 -6.44 -13.85 -34.82
CA GLY A 280 -7.01 -12.99 -33.79
C GLY A 280 -6.66 -13.34 -32.34
N MET A 281 -5.72 -14.27 -32.12
CA MET A 281 -5.18 -14.64 -30.79
C MET A 281 -3.95 -13.79 -30.46
N THR A 282 -4.11 -12.48 -30.60
CA THR A 282 -2.99 -11.54 -30.67
C THR A 282 -2.27 -11.36 -29.34
N ASP A 283 -2.91 -11.63 -28.20
CA ASP A 283 -2.26 -11.52 -26.89
C ASP A 283 -1.56 -12.80 -26.51
N ALA A 284 -2.13 -13.95 -26.90
CA ALA A 284 -1.44 -15.22 -26.81
C ALA A 284 -0.14 -15.20 -27.62
N ALA A 285 -0.17 -14.64 -28.83
CA ALA A 285 1.02 -14.42 -29.65
C ALA A 285 2.03 -13.49 -28.95
N ARG A 286 1.61 -12.33 -28.45
CA ARG A 286 2.48 -11.42 -27.68
C ARG A 286 3.17 -12.09 -26.50
N HIS A 287 2.46 -12.92 -25.73
CA HIS A 287 3.04 -13.63 -24.57
C HIS A 287 4.03 -14.70 -25.01
N MET A 288 3.69 -15.45 -26.07
CA MET A 288 4.59 -16.45 -26.67
C MET A 288 5.86 -15.80 -27.24
N ASP A 289 5.74 -14.70 -27.96
CA ASP A 289 6.89 -13.94 -28.48
C ASP A 289 7.79 -13.45 -27.35
N HIS A 290 7.19 -12.92 -26.28
CA HIS A 290 7.97 -12.44 -25.13
C HIS A 290 8.69 -13.58 -24.40
N TYR A 291 8.05 -14.75 -24.31
CA TYR A 291 8.64 -15.98 -23.79
C TYR A 291 9.86 -16.41 -24.61
N LEU A 292 9.69 -16.50 -25.93
CA LEU A 292 10.72 -16.95 -26.88
C LEU A 292 11.88 -15.95 -27.03
N ASN A 293 11.62 -14.65 -26.82
CA ASN A 293 12.69 -13.64 -26.74
C ASN A 293 13.63 -13.86 -25.53
N GLY A 294 13.24 -14.67 -24.56
CA GLY A 294 14.14 -15.14 -23.49
C GLY A 294 14.55 -14.07 -22.46
N SER A 295 13.95 -12.87 -22.50
CA SER A 295 14.36 -11.77 -21.60
C SER A 295 14.03 -12.02 -20.13
N GLY A 296 12.91 -12.70 -19.86
CA GLY A 296 12.35 -12.88 -18.51
C GLY A 296 11.88 -11.58 -17.85
N ARG A 297 11.81 -10.46 -18.57
CA ARG A 297 11.31 -9.18 -18.03
C ARG A 297 9.83 -9.30 -17.72
N THR A 298 9.37 -8.64 -16.66
CA THR A 298 7.95 -8.58 -16.36
C THR A 298 7.16 -8.01 -17.54
N LEU A 299 6.07 -8.67 -17.93
CA LEU A 299 5.18 -8.22 -18.99
C LEU A 299 3.98 -7.47 -18.41
N ASP A 300 3.73 -6.26 -18.90
CA ASP A 300 2.58 -5.46 -18.47
C ASP A 300 1.27 -5.95 -19.13
N LEU A 301 0.28 -6.24 -18.30
CA LEU A 301 -1.07 -6.67 -18.69
C LEU A 301 -1.99 -5.47 -18.91
N ASP A 302 -2.75 -5.51 -20.01
CA ASP A 302 -3.78 -4.51 -20.34
C ASP A 302 -5.09 -4.90 -19.65
N VAL A 303 -5.21 -4.55 -18.36
CA VAL A 303 -6.31 -5.00 -17.51
C VAL A 303 -7.65 -4.39 -17.92
N ASP A 304 -7.67 -3.18 -18.47
CA ASP A 304 -8.90 -2.57 -18.99
C ASP A 304 -9.46 -3.37 -20.17
N ARG A 305 -8.59 -3.79 -21.11
CA ARG A 305 -9.03 -4.67 -22.19
C ARG A 305 -9.41 -6.06 -21.69
N MET A 306 -8.68 -6.62 -20.71
CA MET A 306 -9.09 -7.89 -20.08
C MET A 306 -10.48 -7.80 -19.45
N LEU A 307 -10.76 -6.70 -18.73
CA LEU A 307 -12.07 -6.43 -18.14
C LEU A 307 -13.15 -6.22 -19.21
N THR A 308 -12.81 -5.71 -20.40
CA THR A 308 -13.75 -5.53 -21.52
C THR A 308 -14.05 -6.84 -22.25
N ASP A 309 -13.03 -7.67 -22.46
CA ASP A 309 -13.15 -8.91 -23.24
C ASP A 309 -13.72 -10.07 -22.41
N ASP A 310 -13.31 -10.20 -21.13
CA ASP A 310 -13.53 -11.42 -20.35
C ASP A 310 -14.61 -11.29 -19.27
N ALA A 311 -15.73 -11.97 -19.49
CA ALA A 311 -16.85 -12.01 -18.55
C ALA A 311 -16.50 -12.65 -17.21
N ALA A 312 -15.66 -13.70 -17.20
CA ALA A 312 -15.29 -14.38 -15.96
C ALA A 312 -14.47 -13.48 -15.03
N LEU A 313 -13.56 -12.66 -15.60
CA LEU A 313 -12.83 -11.66 -14.83
C LEU A 313 -13.78 -10.59 -14.25
N ARG A 314 -14.73 -10.09 -15.05
CA ARG A 314 -15.74 -9.13 -14.57
C ARG A 314 -16.57 -9.71 -13.42
N ASP A 315 -17.10 -10.91 -13.60
CA ASP A 315 -17.93 -11.59 -12.61
C ASP A 315 -17.15 -11.89 -11.32
N HIS A 316 -15.92 -12.39 -11.44
CA HIS A 316 -15.03 -12.66 -10.32
C HIS A 316 -14.77 -11.40 -9.50
N THR A 317 -14.29 -10.34 -10.15
CA THR A 317 -13.92 -9.11 -9.43
C THR A 317 -15.15 -8.40 -8.86
N GLY A 318 -16.28 -8.42 -9.57
CA GLY A 318 -17.56 -7.91 -9.09
C GLY A 318 -18.05 -8.64 -7.84
N MET A 319 -17.98 -9.97 -7.83
CA MET A 319 -18.34 -10.79 -6.67
C MET A 319 -17.45 -10.50 -5.46
N VAL A 320 -16.12 -10.40 -5.65
CA VAL A 320 -15.18 -10.08 -4.55
C VAL A 320 -15.49 -8.70 -3.96
N ARG A 321 -15.68 -7.66 -4.79
CA ARG A 321 -16.07 -6.32 -4.31
C ARG A 321 -17.41 -6.33 -3.57
N ALA A 322 -18.39 -7.08 -4.07
CA ALA A 322 -19.71 -7.17 -3.43
C ALA A 322 -19.66 -7.79 -2.02
N ARG A 323 -18.70 -8.67 -1.72
CA ARG A 323 -18.50 -9.24 -0.37
C ARG A 323 -17.95 -8.21 0.63
N GLU A 324 -17.17 -7.24 0.15
CA GLU A 324 -16.40 -6.32 0.98
C GLU A 324 -17.05 -4.93 1.11
N GLN A 325 -17.86 -4.50 0.12
CA GLN A 325 -18.37 -3.13 0.02
C GLN A 325 -19.13 -2.65 1.26
N ASP A 326 -19.92 -3.51 1.90
CA ASP A 326 -20.72 -3.14 3.08
C ASP A 326 -19.83 -2.84 4.28
N GLU A 327 -18.74 -3.61 4.42
CA GLU A 327 -17.75 -3.43 5.48
C GLU A 327 -16.96 -2.14 5.27
N TRP A 328 -16.47 -1.91 4.06
CA TRP A 328 -15.75 -0.68 3.73
C TRP A 328 -16.62 0.57 3.91
N ARG A 329 -17.87 0.51 3.45
CA ARG A 329 -18.85 1.58 3.65
C ARG A 329 -19.09 1.85 5.14
N ARG A 330 -19.25 0.79 5.94
CA ARG A 330 -19.45 0.92 7.39
C ARG A 330 -18.25 1.56 8.08
N GLN A 331 -17.04 1.14 7.76
CA GLN A 331 -15.81 1.73 8.32
C GLN A 331 -15.67 3.21 7.96
N ALA A 332 -15.95 3.57 6.70
CA ALA A 332 -15.85 4.94 6.25
C ALA A 332 -16.90 5.86 6.91
N LEU A 333 -18.13 5.38 7.10
CA LEU A 333 -19.18 6.12 7.81
C LEU A 333 -18.87 6.29 9.31
N ASP A 334 -18.32 5.26 9.97
CA ASP A 334 -17.88 5.36 11.37
C ASP A 334 -16.73 6.37 11.54
N ALA A 335 -15.78 6.39 10.61
CA ALA A 335 -14.72 7.41 10.59
C ALA A 335 -15.28 8.83 10.37
N PHE A 336 -16.27 8.97 9.49
CA PHE A 336 -16.95 10.25 9.23
C PHE A 336 -17.74 10.75 10.45
N GLU A 337 -18.41 9.85 11.18
CA GLU A 337 -19.09 10.20 12.42
C GLU A 337 -18.10 10.66 13.50
N LYS A 338 -17.00 9.91 13.67
CA LYS A 338 -15.92 10.25 14.63
C LYS A 338 -15.21 11.56 14.30
N SER A 339 -15.14 11.95 13.03
CA SER A 339 -14.58 13.25 12.61
C SER A 339 -15.53 14.43 12.87
N GLY A 340 -16.77 14.17 13.31
CA GLY A 340 -17.81 15.19 13.47
C GLY A 340 -18.43 15.63 12.15
N GLY A 341 -18.44 14.76 11.14
CA GLY A 341 -19.02 15.03 9.81
C GLY A 341 -18.07 15.71 8.82
N LYS A 342 -16.76 15.65 9.08
CA LYS A 342 -15.74 16.16 8.15
C LYS A 342 -15.33 15.08 7.15
N PRO A 343 -14.87 15.47 5.94
CA PRO A 343 -14.43 14.52 4.93
C PRO A 343 -13.42 13.49 5.46
N VAL A 344 -13.58 12.22 5.08
CA VAL A 344 -12.65 11.13 5.42
C VAL A 344 -12.33 10.28 4.20
N ALA A 345 -11.14 9.69 4.18
CA ALA A 345 -10.69 8.75 3.16
C ALA A 345 -10.07 7.49 3.80
N ILE A 346 -10.56 6.33 3.37
CA ILE A 346 -10.17 5.02 3.88
C ILE A 346 -9.57 4.19 2.74
N PRO A 347 -8.26 3.84 2.78
CA PRO A 347 -7.71 2.89 1.84
C PRO A 347 -8.26 1.50 2.09
N VAL A 348 -8.55 0.78 1.01
CA VAL A 348 -9.08 -0.58 1.05
C VAL A 348 -8.38 -1.45 0.02
N GLU A 349 -8.19 -2.71 0.36
CA GLU A 349 -7.59 -3.72 -0.51
C GLU A 349 -8.22 -5.08 -0.22
N THR A 350 -8.57 -5.83 -1.26
CA THR A 350 -9.02 -7.21 -1.14
C THR A 350 -7.82 -8.15 -1.09
N TRP A 351 -8.02 -9.34 -0.54
CA TRP A 351 -7.05 -10.42 -0.70
C TRP A 351 -6.87 -10.79 -2.17
N GLY A 352 -5.72 -11.40 -2.49
CA GLY A 352 -5.51 -12.02 -3.79
C GLY A 352 -6.31 -13.30 -3.90
N GLU A 353 -7.24 -13.36 -4.85
CA GLU A 353 -8.03 -14.56 -5.17
C GLU A 353 -7.74 -15.01 -6.60
N GLY A 354 -7.72 -16.34 -6.81
CA GLY A 354 -7.49 -16.93 -8.12
C GLY A 354 -8.77 -16.96 -8.97
N TYR A 355 -8.62 -16.77 -10.27
CA TYR A 355 -9.68 -16.95 -11.27
C TYR A 355 -9.11 -17.56 -12.56
N GLU A 356 -9.99 -17.99 -13.46
CA GLU A 356 -9.62 -18.52 -14.78
C GLU A 356 -10.31 -17.70 -15.88
N HIS A 357 -9.55 -17.35 -16.91
CA HIS A 357 -10.05 -16.61 -18.06
C HIS A 357 -11.07 -17.44 -18.87
N SER A 358 -12.16 -16.79 -19.30
CA SER A 358 -13.16 -17.39 -20.18
C SER A 358 -13.00 -16.95 -21.64
N ASP A 359 -12.39 -15.77 -21.87
CA ASP A 359 -12.05 -15.34 -23.22
C ASP A 359 -10.90 -16.21 -23.78
N ARG A 360 -11.02 -16.64 -25.04
CA ARG A 360 -10.07 -17.60 -25.61
C ARG A 360 -8.67 -17.01 -25.81
N ASN A 361 -8.57 -15.73 -26.17
CA ASN A 361 -7.29 -15.08 -26.40
C ASN A 361 -6.57 -14.88 -25.05
N TRP A 362 -7.26 -14.36 -24.04
CA TRP A 362 -6.72 -14.20 -22.68
C TRP A 362 -6.45 -15.53 -21.99
N TYR A 363 -7.28 -16.55 -22.21
CA TYR A 363 -7.03 -17.90 -21.71
C TYR A 363 -5.74 -18.51 -22.26
N LEU A 364 -5.44 -18.30 -23.54
CA LEU A 364 -4.19 -18.78 -24.13
C LEU A 364 -2.98 -17.93 -23.76
N ALA A 365 -3.19 -16.65 -23.43
CA ALA A 365 -2.13 -15.71 -23.03
C ALA A 365 -1.73 -15.85 -21.55
N VAL A 366 -2.72 -16.05 -20.68
CA VAL A 366 -2.57 -16.01 -19.21
C VAL A 366 -3.11 -17.28 -18.57
N GLY A 367 -4.30 -17.75 -18.98
CA GLY A 367 -4.93 -18.94 -18.40
C GLY A 367 -5.63 -18.63 -17.07
N SER A 368 -5.09 -19.11 -15.96
CA SER A 368 -5.53 -18.72 -14.62
C SER A 368 -4.63 -17.64 -14.06
N ALA A 369 -5.18 -16.69 -13.33
CA ALA A 369 -4.40 -15.63 -12.70
C ALA A 369 -4.92 -15.30 -11.31
N MET A 370 -4.14 -14.52 -10.58
CA MET A 370 -4.57 -13.93 -9.32
C MET A 370 -5.09 -12.51 -9.59
N SER A 371 -6.13 -12.13 -8.86
CA SER A 371 -6.74 -10.80 -8.93
C SER A 371 -6.93 -10.23 -7.52
N ASN A 372 -6.82 -8.91 -7.41
CA ASN A 372 -7.33 -8.17 -6.27
C ASN A 372 -7.90 -6.80 -6.67
N THR A 373 -8.66 -6.18 -5.78
CA THR A 373 -9.11 -4.79 -5.92
C THR A 373 -8.44 -3.91 -4.86
N THR A 374 -7.93 -2.77 -5.27
CA THR A 374 -7.38 -1.71 -4.41
C THR A 374 -8.15 -0.43 -4.64
N GLY A 375 -8.39 0.37 -3.59
CA GLY A 375 -9.08 1.64 -3.76
C GLY A 375 -9.11 2.52 -2.52
N VAL A 376 -9.86 3.61 -2.62
CA VAL A 376 -10.09 4.56 -1.54
C VAL A 376 -11.60 4.82 -1.44
N VAL A 377 -12.16 4.55 -0.27
CA VAL A 377 -13.53 4.94 0.07
C VAL A 377 -13.48 6.32 0.71
N THR A 378 -14.15 7.28 0.09
CA THR A 378 -14.30 8.65 0.58
C THR A 378 -15.69 8.88 1.12
N VAL A 379 -15.82 9.63 2.22
CA VAL A 379 -17.10 10.15 2.69
C VAL A 379 -17.01 11.66 2.77
N VAL A 380 -17.94 12.35 2.12
CA VAL A 380 -18.06 13.81 2.15
C VAL A 380 -19.46 14.24 2.59
N PRO A 381 -19.63 15.39 3.25
CA PRO A 381 -20.96 15.90 3.57
C PRO A 381 -21.67 16.33 2.28
N GLY A 382 -22.84 15.75 2.01
CA GLY A 382 -23.70 16.11 0.90
C GLY A 382 -24.42 17.45 1.09
N PRO A 383 -25.09 17.98 0.05
CA PRO A 383 -25.80 19.26 0.11
C PRO A 383 -26.92 19.34 1.17
N ASP A 384 -27.52 18.20 1.51
CA ASP A 384 -28.55 18.06 2.54
C ASP A 384 -27.96 17.69 3.93
N GLY A 385 -26.63 17.71 4.05
CA GLY A 385 -25.90 17.31 5.25
C GLY A 385 -25.77 15.80 5.44
N LYS A 386 -26.33 14.97 4.55
CA LYS A 386 -26.16 13.52 4.62
C LYS A 386 -24.83 13.07 4.01
N PRO A 387 -24.19 12.02 4.53
CA PRO A 387 -22.93 11.53 3.98
C PRO A 387 -23.12 10.98 2.56
N GLN A 388 -22.25 11.39 1.65
CA GLN A 388 -22.08 10.79 0.33
C GLN A 388 -20.84 9.91 0.35
N VAL A 389 -20.96 8.67 -0.07
CA VAL A 389 -19.89 7.67 -0.02
C VAL A 389 -19.43 7.36 -1.44
N GLY A 390 -18.23 7.79 -1.80
CA GLY A 390 -17.60 7.48 -3.08
C GLY A 390 -16.52 6.42 -2.95
N PHE A 391 -16.32 5.61 -3.98
CA PHE A 391 -15.27 4.60 -4.04
C PHE A 391 -14.49 4.72 -5.35
N ASP A 392 -13.22 5.10 -5.25
CA ASP A 392 -12.29 5.12 -6.37
C ASP A 392 -11.41 3.86 -6.31
N TYR A 393 -11.44 3.03 -7.35
CA TYR A 393 -10.84 1.69 -7.30
C TYR A 393 -10.20 1.28 -8.62
N GLN A 394 -9.26 0.33 -8.53
CA GLN A 394 -8.70 -0.38 -9.67
C GLN A 394 -8.68 -1.88 -9.40
N VAL A 395 -8.75 -2.66 -10.47
CA VAL A 395 -8.54 -4.11 -10.47
C VAL A 395 -7.10 -4.38 -10.83
N ASN A 396 -6.45 -5.29 -10.12
CA ASN A 396 -5.07 -5.67 -10.39
C ASN A 396 -5.00 -7.16 -10.68
N ILE A 397 -4.16 -7.52 -11.63
CA ILE A 397 -3.98 -8.91 -12.07
C ILE A 397 -2.49 -9.21 -12.07
N TRP A 398 -2.14 -10.41 -11.64
CA TRP A 398 -0.79 -10.92 -11.78
C TRP A 398 -0.78 -12.43 -11.93
N ASP A 399 0.24 -12.90 -12.63
CA ASP A 399 0.59 -14.32 -12.69
C ASP A 399 2.05 -14.48 -13.15
N ARG A 400 2.51 -15.72 -13.36
CA ARG A 400 3.75 -16.02 -14.06
C ARG A 400 3.47 -16.88 -15.28
N TYR A 401 3.96 -16.44 -16.43
CA TYR A 401 3.98 -17.25 -17.63
C TYR A 401 4.98 -18.40 -17.46
N ASN A 402 4.48 -19.55 -17.03
CA ASN A 402 5.27 -20.75 -16.77
C ASN A 402 4.70 -21.97 -17.50
N TRP A 403 5.56 -22.95 -17.70
CA TRP A 403 5.19 -24.21 -18.35
C TRP A 403 5.55 -25.37 -17.45
N ASP A 404 4.54 -25.93 -16.77
CA ASP A 404 4.73 -27.13 -15.96
C ASP A 404 4.71 -28.37 -16.87
N PRO A 405 5.76 -29.22 -16.88
CA PRO A 405 5.86 -30.39 -17.76
C PRO A 405 4.81 -31.48 -17.50
N GLY A 406 3.92 -31.30 -16.52
CA GLY A 406 2.81 -32.20 -16.20
C GLY A 406 1.42 -31.64 -16.54
N LYS A 407 1.33 -30.41 -17.06
CA LYS A 407 0.08 -29.81 -17.58
C LYS A 407 -0.02 -30.04 -19.09
N SER A 408 -1.18 -29.75 -19.66
CA SER A 408 -1.46 -29.91 -21.08
C SER A 408 -2.34 -28.77 -21.56
N THR A 409 -1.76 -27.81 -22.27
CA THR A 409 -2.51 -26.78 -22.97
C THR A 409 -2.67 -27.16 -24.45
N PRO A 410 -3.90 -27.35 -24.97
CA PRO A 410 -4.08 -27.64 -26.39
C PRO A 410 -3.74 -26.41 -27.25
N ILE A 411 -2.50 -26.34 -27.74
CA ILE A 411 -2.04 -25.33 -28.70
C ILE A 411 -2.42 -25.78 -30.12
N GLY A 412 -3.71 -25.77 -30.45
CA GLY A 412 -4.20 -26.16 -31.79
C GLY A 412 -3.78 -27.58 -32.24
N PRO A 413 -3.70 -27.87 -33.55
CA PRO A 413 -3.32 -29.19 -34.07
C PRO A 413 -1.80 -29.47 -34.00
N THR A 414 -1.06 -28.84 -33.09
CA THR A 414 0.41 -28.78 -33.14
C THR A 414 1.10 -29.87 -32.34
N SER A 415 2.38 -30.09 -32.63
CA SER A 415 3.28 -31.04 -31.97
C SER A 415 4.06 -30.47 -30.79
N VAL A 416 3.76 -29.25 -30.33
CA VAL A 416 4.46 -28.57 -29.23
C VAL A 416 3.69 -28.81 -27.94
N THR A 417 4.36 -29.38 -26.93
CA THR A 417 3.78 -29.72 -25.63
C THR A 417 4.28 -28.79 -24.53
N ASP A 418 3.59 -28.70 -23.39
CA ASP A 418 4.05 -27.97 -22.21
C ASP A 418 5.45 -28.43 -21.76
N ALA A 419 5.76 -29.73 -21.90
CA ALA A 419 7.08 -30.27 -21.62
C ALA A 419 8.16 -29.79 -22.61
N ASP A 420 7.80 -29.59 -23.89
CA ASP A 420 8.71 -28.98 -24.86
C ASP A 420 8.99 -27.53 -24.49
N MET A 421 7.95 -26.76 -24.13
CA MET A 421 8.09 -25.36 -23.70
C MET A 421 8.93 -25.25 -22.44
N ALA A 422 8.62 -26.03 -21.40
CA ALA A 422 9.44 -26.14 -20.19
C ALA A 422 10.91 -26.45 -20.50
N ARG A 423 11.17 -27.26 -21.53
CA ARG A 423 12.53 -27.59 -21.95
C ARG A 423 13.23 -26.43 -22.65
N LEU A 424 12.52 -25.59 -23.41
CA LEU A 424 13.08 -24.34 -23.94
C LEU A 424 13.57 -23.43 -22.80
N HIS A 425 12.80 -23.33 -21.70
CA HIS A 425 13.25 -22.64 -20.48
C HIS A 425 14.54 -23.19 -19.90
N GLN A 426 14.55 -24.51 -19.67
CA GLN A 426 15.70 -25.19 -19.08
C GLN A 426 16.95 -25.14 -19.96
N THR A 427 16.81 -24.90 -21.27
CA THR A 427 17.91 -24.88 -22.23
C THR A 427 18.34 -23.49 -22.69
N GLY A 428 17.77 -22.44 -22.09
CA GLY A 428 18.12 -21.06 -22.37
C GLY A 428 17.50 -20.49 -23.66
N LEU A 429 16.71 -21.28 -24.39
CA LEU A 429 16.08 -20.87 -25.66
C LEU A 429 14.82 -20.03 -25.48
N ALA A 430 14.21 -20.07 -24.30
CA ALA A 430 13.07 -19.23 -23.94
C ALA A 430 13.07 -18.98 -22.44
N LYS A 431 12.34 -17.99 -21.91
CA LYS A 431 12.40 -17.68 -20.47
C LYS A 431 11.03 -17.36 -19.90
N GLU A 432 10.65 -18.07 -18.83
CA GLU A 432 9.48 -17.75 -18.01
C GLU A 432 9.59 -16.33 -17.46
N PHE A 433 8.45 -15.67 -17.29
CA PHE A 433 8.40 -14.27 -16.88
C PHE A 433 7.16 -13.98 -16.04
N ASP A 434 7.27 -13.00 -15.14
CA ASP A 434 6.12 -12.48 -14.42
C ASP A 434 5.25 -11.62 -15.33
N MET A 435 3.95 -11.66 -15.15
CA MET A 435 3.01 -10.76 -15.79
C MET A 435 2.18 -10.06 -14.72
N ARG A 436 1.94 -8.76 -14.89
CA ARG A 436 1.08 -8.00 -13.98
C ARG A 436 0.54 -6.75 -14.62
N GLY A 437 -0.59 -6.26 -14.13
CA GLY A 437 -1.16 -5.00 -14.54
C GLY A 437 -2.23 -4.52 -13.58
N SER A 438 -2.65 -3.29 -13.79
CA SER A 438 -3.73 -2.63 -13.06
C SER A 438 -4.64 -1.93 -14.06
N SER A 439 -5.95 -1.97 -13.83
CA SER A 439 -6.92 -1.22 -14.63
C SER A 439 -6.76 0.29 -14.41
N SER A 440 -7.32 1.08 -15.32
CA SER A 440 -7.72 2.45 -15.00
C SER A 440 -8.54 2.52 -13.72
N VAL A 441 -8.45 3.66 -13.03
CA VAL A 441 -9.22 3.90 -11.81
C VAL A 441 -10.66 4.27 -12.18
N GLN A 442 -11.61 3.53 -11.61
CA GLN A 442 -13.04 3.76 -11.79
C GLN A 442 -13.66 4.33 -10.52
N HIS A 443 -14.71 5.13 -10.70
CA HIS A 443 -15.49 5.70 -9.60
C HIS A 443 -16.83 4.99 -9.45
N HIS A 444 -17.20 4.65 -8.21
CA HIS A 444 -18.48 4.05 -7.87
C HIS A 444 -19.13 4.75 -6.68
N ASP A 445 -20.45 5.00 -6.76
CA ASP A 445 -21.23 5.59 -5.68
C ASP A 445 -21.78 4.51 -4.73
N LEU A 446 -21.29 4.51 -3.50
CA LEU A 446 -21.69 3.64 -2.39
C LEU A 446 -22.69 4.33 -1.44
N SER A 447 -23.24 5.48 -1.80
CA SER A 447 -24.22 6.20 -0.98
C SER A 447 -25.47 5.36 -0.65
N PRO A 448 -26.17 4.72 -1.62
CA PRO A 448 -27.26 3.81 -1.28
C PRO A 448 -26.76 2.56 -0.57
N ALA A 449 -27.53 2.04 0.39
CA ALA A 449 -27.22 0.76 1.03
C ALA A 449 -27.24 -0.36 -0.02
N GLY A 450 -26.16 -1.14 -0.10
CA GLY A 450 -25.95 -2.17 -1.12
C GLY A 450 -25.27 -1.72 -2.42
N GLY A 451 -24.96 -0.42 -2.56
CA GLY A 451 -24.26 0.14 -3.74
C GLY A 451 -25.16 0.39 -4.95
N GLY A 452 -24.75 1.28 -5.85
CA GLY A 452 -25.38 1.46 -7.17
C GLY A 452 -25.00 0.33 -8.15
N SER A 453 -25.34 0.46 -9.43
CA SER A 453 -24.71 -0.39 -10.44
C SER A 453 -23.23 -0.04 -10.56
N TRP A 454 -22.37 -1.05 -10.61
CA TRP A 454 -20.95 -0.85 -10.89
C TRP A 454 -20.78 -0.27 -12.30
N PRO A 455 -19.82 0.66 -12.49
CA PRO A 455 -19.54 1.18 -13.82
C PRO A 455 -19.06 0.05 -14.73
N ASP A 456 -19.37 0.16 -16.02
CA ASP A 456 -18.77 -0.70 -17.03
C ASP A 456 -17.26 -0.42 -17.12
N PRO A 457 -16.44 -1.42 -17.47
CA PRO A 457 -15.02 -1.21 -17.72
C PRO A 457 -14.76 -0.13 -18.77
N GLU A 458 -13.63 0.56 -18.64
CA GLU A 458 -13.14 1.41 -19.71
C GLU A 458 -12.78 0.52 -20.90
N ASP A 459 -13.35 0.80 -22.08
CA ASP A 459 -13.06 0.08 -23.33
C ASP A 459 -11.96 0.82 -24.10
N PRO A 460 -10.69 0.35 -24.04
CA PRO A 460 -9.60 0.97 -24.80
C PRO A 460 -9.69 0.69 -26.31
N GLY A 461 -10.70 -0.06 -26.77
CA GLY A 461 -10.86 -0.52 -28.14
C GLY A 461 -9.95 -1.70 -28.49
N ARG A 462 -10.27 -2.34 -29.63
CA ARG A 462 -9.59 -3.56 -30.11
C ARG A 462 -8.07 -3.38 -30.34
N ASP A 463 -7.63 -2.16 -30.60
CA ASP A 463 -6.23 -1.84 -30.89
C ASP A 463 -5.36 -1.64 -29.63
N GLY A 464 -5.97 -1.39 -28.46
CA GLY A 464 -5.31 -1.16 -27.17
C GLY A 464 -4.12 -0.18 -27.22
N THR A 465 -3.22 -0.28 -26.22
CA THR A 465 -1.98 0.52 -26.12
C THR A 465 -0.73 -0.20 -26.69
N ARG A 466 -0.91 -1.24 -27.52
CA ARG A 466 0.20 -2.11 -27.96
C ARG A 466 1.20 -1.37 -28.87
N LYS A 467 2.45 -1.22 -28.42
CA LYS A 467 3.55 -0.50 -29.10
C LYS A 467 4.71 -1.41 -29.57
N ASP A 468 4.52 -2.73 -29.61
CA ASP A 468 5.60 -3.68 -29.92
C ASP A 468 5.92 -3.80 -31.42
N LEU A 469 7.18 -4.15 -31.69
CA LEU A 469 7.74 -4.36 -33.03
C LEU A 469 7.09 -5.58 -33.71
N GLY A 470 6.58 -5.39 -34.92
CA GLY A 470 5.95 -6.45 -35.74
C GLY A 470 4.56 -6.13 -36.29
N ARG A 471 3.89 -5.07 -35.79
CA ARG A 471 2.56 -4.64 -36.28
C ARG A 471 2.56 -4.11 -37.73
N ASN A 472 3.68 -3.57 -38.21
CA ASN A 472 3.75 -2.86 -39.50
C ASN A 472 4.36 -3.67 -40.66
N GLY A 473 4.51 -4.99 -40.53
CA GLY A 473 5.11 -5.80 -41.60
C GLY A 473 6.60 -5.57 -41.79
N ASP A 474 7.26 -4.93 -40.83
CA ASP A 474 8.71 -5.00 -40.72
C ASP A 474 9.07 -6.46 -40.42
N ALA A 475 9.81 -7.08 -41.34
CA ALA A 475 10.28 -8.45 -41.19
C ALA A 475 11.04 -8.58 -39.85
N ARG A 476 10.59 -9.53 -39.03
CA ARG A 476 11.25 -9.99 -37.81
C ARG A 476 12.58 -10.66 -38.12
#